data_AF-A0A2D9CL95-F1
#
_entry.id   AF-A0A2D9CL95-F1
#
_cell.length_a   1.000
_cell.length_b   1.000
_cell.length_c   1.000
_cell.angle_alpha   90.00
_cell.angle_beta   90.00
_cell.angle_gamma   90.00
#
_symmetry.space_group_name_H-M   'P 1'
#
loop_
_entity.id
_entity.type
_entity.pdbx_description
1 polymer ?
#
loop_
_entity_poly.entity_id
_entity_poly.type
_entity_poly.pdbx_seq_one_letter_code
_entity_poly.pdbx_strand_id
1 'polypeptide(L)'
;MRNNLVDMLQYMRPEGAKTQKEFCLEYLEPVFGKPDEYGNYIHQVGVKPRLCFTAHHDTVHKAEGMQKVVVTNNVISVADPKVSSCLGADCTTGIWLILKMIDAGVEGTYVVHAAEEIGCQGSKALVYDNPAWLDYTDAVISFDRYGTRSVITHQMGMRTASNKFAQSFATALSMPQLVADDGGSYTDSNEYAHVVPECTNISVGYYNQHTVKETQDMSYAELLLSSLIQADWTKIVIDRDPTVQECIYTRYALNDDYYYSSNPDATEELVNLVLDYPDRIADMLATYGYTSEEVMKECNISPDYFVNDYVGSRYM
;
A
#
# COMPACT_ATOMS: atom_id res chain seq x y z
N MET A 1 24.86 6.11 6.77
CA MET A 1 24.12 7.14 5.99
C MET A 1 23.23 7.97 6.92
N ARG A 2 22.98 9.26 6.61
CA ARG A 2 22.04 10.13 7.34
C ARG A 2 20.59 9.87 6.90
N ASN A 3 20.12 8.63 7.03
CA ASN A 3 18.73 8.26 6.68
C ASN A 3 17.86 8.45 7.93
N ASN A 4 17.58 9.71 8.25
CA ASN A 4 16.71 10.10 9.36
C ASN A 4 15.29 10.29 8.81
N LEU A 5 14.32 9.57 9.37
CA LEU A 5 12.93 9.61 8.95
C LEU A 5 12.35 11.03 9.00
N VAL A 6 12.70 11.82 10.03
CA VAL A 6 12.25 13.21 10.17
C VAL A 6 12.71 14.07 8.99
N ASP A 7 13.94 13.87 8.51
CA ASP A 7 14.50 14.65 7.40
C ASP A 7 13.85 14.27 6.07
N MET A 8 13.59 12.98 5.87
CA MET A 8 12.90 12.46 4.68
C MET A 8 11.46 12.98 4.58
N LEU A 9 10.74 13.10 5.71
CA LEU A 9 9.36 13.60 5.77
C LEU A 9 9.23 15.10 5.47
N GLN A 10 10.34 15.85 5.39
CA GLN A 10 10.27 17.25 4.99
C GLN A 10 10.03 17.44 3.49
N TYR A 11 10.16 16.39 2.67
CA TYR A 11 9.96 16.47 1.22
C TYR A 11 8.48 16.27 0.85
N MET A 12 7.92 17.23 0.11
CA MET A 12 6.57 17.12 -0.47
C MET A 12 6.72 16.64 -1.91
N ARG A 13 6.26 15.43 -2.24
CA ARG A 13 6.67 14.71 -3.46
C ARG A 13 5.46 14.28 -4.31
N PRO A 14 4.66 15.21 -4.88
CA PRO A 14 3.69 14.79 -5.89
C PRO A 14 4.42 14.11 -7.06
N GLU A 15 3.77 13.13 -7.68
CA GLU A 15 4.32 12.40 -8.82
C GLU A 15 4.75 13.37 -9.94
N GLY A 16 5.96 13.17 -10.47
CA GLY A 16 6.59 13.99 -11.51
C GLY A 16 7.27 15.27 -11.03
N ALA A 17 7.13 15.64 -9.74
CA ALA A 17 7.61 16.92 -9.21
C ALA A 17 9.15 17.02 -9.14
N LYS A 18 9.67 18.26 -9.04
CA LYS A 18 11.12 18.49 -8.90
C LYS A 18 11.62 17.97 -7.55
N THR A 19 10.87 18.18 -6.47
CA THR A 19 11.22 17.72 -5.12
C THR A 19 11.18 16.20 -4.97
N GLN A 20 10.33 15.50 -5.73
CA GLN A 20 10.38 14.04 -5.82
C GLN A 20 11.72 13.58 -6.40
N LYS A 21 12.15 14.17 -7.52
CA LYS A 21 13.45 13.86 -8.14
C LYS A 21 14.62 14.19 -7.22
N GLU A 22 14.58 15.33 -6.53
CA GLU A 22 15.59 15.70 -5.54
C GLU A 22 15.66 14.71 -4.38
N PHE A 23 14.51 14.22 -3.89
CA PHE A 23 14.46 13.17 -2.88
C PHE A 23 15.08 11.87 -3.39
N CYS A 24 14.73 11.43 -4.60
CA CYS A 24 15.29 10.19 -5.17
C CYS A 24 16.80 10.30 -5.39
N LEU A 25 17.29 11.44 -5.88
CA LEU A 25 18.73 11.71 -6.04
C LEU A 25 19.49 11.69 -4.71
N GLU A 26 18.88 12.21 -3.63
CA GLU A 26 19.52 12.27 -2.31
C GLU A 26 19.50 10.91 -1.59
N TYR A 27 18.39 10.18 -1.64
CA TYR A 27 18.18 9.00 -0.78
C TYR A 27 18.17 7.66 -1.51
N LEU A 28 17.70 7.60 -2.76
CA LEU A 28 17.55 6.34 -3.50
C LEU A 28 18.73 6.06 -4.40
N GLU A 29 19.12 7.00 -5.27
CA GLU A 29 20.21 6.80 -6.24
C GLU A 29 21.54 6.37 -5.61
N PRO A 30 21.96 6.88 -4.43
CA PRO A 30 23.21 6.45 -3.80
C PRO A 30 23.21 4.98 -3.36
N VAL A 31 22.04 4.36 -3.18
CA VAL A 31 21.88 2.98 -2.70
C VAL A 31 21.48 2.05 -3.84
N PHE A 32 20.50 2.44 -4.63
CA PHE A 32 19.91 1.64 -5.70
C PHE A 32 20.62 1.79 -7.04
N GLY A 33 21.35 2.89 -7.24
CA GLY A 33 21.78 3.31 -8.57
C GLY A 33 20.63 3.99 -9.32
N LYS A 34 20.68 3.95 -10.66
CA LYS A 34 19.67 4.61 -11.50
C LYS A 34 18.37 3.81 -11.52
N PRO A 35 17.21 4.47 -11.62
CA PRO A 35 15.95 3.77 -11.82
C PRO A 35 15.88 3.09 -13.18
N ASP A 36 14.92 2.18 -13.33
CA ASP A 36 14.52 1.61 -14.62
C ASP A 36 13.81 2.66 -15.52
N GLU A 37 13.33 2.24 -16.69
CA GLU A 37 12.67 3.13 -17.64
C GLU A 37 11.31 3.68 -17.16
N TYR A 38 10.73 3.08 -16.12
CA TYR A 38 9.47 3.48 -15.51
C TYR A 38 9.65 4.27 -14.21
N GLY A 39 10.89 4.45 -13.76
CA GLY A 39 11.20 5.19 -12.54
C GLY A 39 11.27 4.33 -11.27
N ASN A 40 11.21 3.00 -11.38
CA ASN A 40 11.39 2.12 -10.23
C ASN A 40 12.88 1.96 -9.90
N TYR A 41 13.20 1.97 -8.60
CA TYR A 41 14.53 1.68 -8.10
C TYR A 41 14.61 0.25 -7.62
N ILE A 42 15.56 -0.54 -8.13
CA ILE A 42 15.69 -1.97 -7.83
C ILE A 42 17.09 -2.26 -7.30
N HIS A 43 17.18 -2.94 -6.15
CA HIS A 43 18.45 -3.36 -5.56
C HIS A 43 18.32 -4.77 -4.98
N GLN A 44 19.35 -5.61 -5.13
CA GLN A 44 19.36 -6.96 -4.58
C GLN A 44 20.49 -7.14 -3.59
N VAL A 45 20.15 -7.61 -2.38
CA VAL A 45 21.10 -8.05 -1.37
C VAL A 45 20.98 -9.57 -1.29
N GLY A 46 22.09 -10.29 -1.50
CA GLY A 46 22.13 -11.76 -1.52
C GLY A 46 22.09 -12.36 -2.93
N VAL A 47 21.92 -13.69 -3.01
CA VAL A 47 21.92 -14.44 -4.29
C VAL A 47 20.55 -15.04 -4.51
N LYS A 48 19.83 -14.56 -5.52
CA LYS A 48 18.44 -14.94 -5.82
C LYS A 48 17.54 -14.90 -4.57
N PRO A 49 17.46 -13.74 -3.90
CA PRO A 49 16.63 -13.58 -2.71
C PRO A 49 15.17 -13.89 -3.03
N ARG A 50 14.50 -14.66 -2.17
CA ARG A 50 13.12 -15.13 -2.37
C ARG A 50 12.06 -14.14 -1.89
N LEU A 51 12.47 -13.13 -1.13
CA LEU A 51 11.59 -12.09 -0.60
C LEU A 51 11.87 -10.77 -1.31
N CYS A 52 10.79 -10.09 -1.68
CA CYS A 52 10.80 -8.75 -2.24
C CYS A 52 10.17 -7.77 -1.22
N PHE A 53 10.85 -6.67 -0.93
CA PHE A 53 10.37 -5.61 -0.05
C PHE A 53 10.11 -4.35 -0.86
N THR A 54 8.92 -3.78 -0.71
CA THR A 54 8.43 -2.72 -1.58
C THR A 54 7.94 -1.49 -0.82
N ALA A 55 8.10 -0.32 -1.45
CA ALA A 55 7.54 0.97 -1.06
C ALA A 55 7.41 1.83 -2.33
N HIS A 56 6.84 3.04 -2.24
CA HIS A 56 6.77 3.97 -3.36
C HIS A 56 7.33 5.35 -2.99
N HIS A 57 7.86 6.10 -3.98
CA HIS A 57 8.57 7.37 -3.72
C HIS A 57 7.75 8.64 -3.95
N ASP A 58 6.62 8.56 -4.65
CA ASP A 58 5.62 9.63 -4.70
C ASP A 58 4.83 9.74 -3.39
N THR A 59 4.06 10.82 -3.27
CA THR A 59 3.17 11.11 -2.15
C THR A 59 1.98 11.92 -2.68
N VAL A 60 0.81 11.83 -2.04
CA VAL A 60 -0.38 12.65 -2.39
C VAL A 60 -0.29 14.16 -2.09
N HIS A 61 0.91 14.72 -1.88
CA HIS A 61 1.04 16.16 -1.63
C HIS A 61 0.44 16.98 -2.78
N LYS A 62 -0.44 17.94 -2.47
CA LYS A 62 -1.09 18.80 -3.49
C LYS A 62 -0.14 19.81 -4.14
N ALA A 63 1.00 20.07 -3.51
CA ALA A 63 2.02 20.97 -3.97
C ALA A 63 3.39 20.33 -3.75
N GLU A 64 4.36 20.67 -4.58
CA GLU A 64 5.76 20.32 -4.36
C GLU A 64 6.45 21.32 -3.41
N GLY A 65 7.57 20.93 -2.83
CA GLY A 65 8.36 21.80 -1.96
C GLY A 65 8.89 21.07 -0.72
N MET A 66 9.29 21.89 0.25
CA MET A 66 9.70 21.42 1.57
C MET A 66 8.68 21.87 2.61
N GLN A 67 8.29 20.95 3.49
CA GLN A 67 7.46 21.23 4.64
C GLN A 67 8.26 21.20 5.93
N LYS A 68 7.75 21.88 6.96
CA LYS A 68 8.24 21.73 8.33
C LYS A 68 7.41 20.65 9.03
N VAL A 69 8.11 19.80 9.77
CA VAL A 69 7.50 18.79 10.63
C VAL A 69 7.80 19.07 12.09
N VAL A 70 6.93 18.63 12.98
CA VAL A 70 7.12 18.73 14.44
C VAL A 70 7.09 17.33 15.01
N VAL A 71 7.98 17.08 15.97
CA VAL A 71 7.99 15.83 16.74
C VAL A 71 7.50 16.14 18.15
N THR A 72 6.38 15.54 18.54
CA THR A 72 5.82 15.64 19.89
C THR A 72 5.52 14.24 20.41
N ASN A 73 6.07 13.87 21.57
CA ASN A 73 5.87 12.54 22.18
C ASN A 73 6.14 11.37 21.21
N ASN A 74 7.25 11.44 20.46
CA ASN A 74 7.62 10.47 19.42
C ASN A 74 6.64 10.33 18.25
N VAL A 75 5.73 11.28 18.08
CA VAL A 75 4.85 11.35 16.93
C VAL A 75 5.26 12.51 16.04
N ILE A 76 5.46 12.24 14.75
CA ILE A 76 5.76 13.25 13.72
C ILE A 76 4.44 13.71 13.12
N SER A 77 4.26 15.02 12.95
CA SER A 77 3.13 15.63 12.24
C SER A 77 3.57 16.86 11.45
N VAL A 78 2.71 17.32 10.54
CA VAL A 78 2.92 18.61 9.86
C VAL A 78 2.94 19.76 10.87
N ALA A 79 3.82 20.75 10.66
CA ALA A 79 3.91 21.92 11.53
C ALA A 79 2.80 22.95 11.26
N ASP A 80 2.42 23.09 9.99
CA ASP A 80 1.37 24.02 9.56
C ASP A 80 0.42 23.33 8.54
N PRO A 81 -0.81 22.98 8.96
CA PRO A 81 -1.79 22.31 8.10
C PRO A 81 -2.36 23.22 7.00
N LYS A 82 -1.99 24.51 6.97
CA LYS A 82 -2.32 25.42 5.85
C LYS A 82 -1.29 25.36 4.72
N VAL A 83 -0.08 24.88 5.02
CA VAL A 83 1.04 24.83 4.07
C VAL A 83 1.12 23.46 3.40
N SER A 84 0.93 22.39 4.18
CA SER A 84 0.97 21.02 3.64
C SER A 84 -0.39 20.34 3.70
N SER A 85 -0.69 19.56 2.66
CA SER A 85 -1.94 18.79 2.54
C SER A 85 -1.90 17.44 3.27
N CYS A 86 -0.70 16.94 3.57
CA CYS A 86 -0.44 15.66 4.25
C CYS A 86 0.98 15.66 4.84
N LEU A 87 1.33 14.63 5.61
CA LEU A 87 2.70 14.45 6.10
C LEU A 87 3.55 13.68 5.06
N GLY A 88 2.94 12.78 4.30
CA GLY A 88 3.63 11.89 3.36
C GLY A 88 4.42 10.80 4.07
N ALA A 89 3.99 10.36 5.25
CA ALA A 89 4.52 9.15 5.88
C ALA A 89 4.14 7.91 5.05
N ASP A 90 3.01 7.99 4.40
CA ASP A 90 2.64 7.26 3.20
C ASP A 90 3.37 7.83 1.96
N CYS A 91 4.42 7.22 1.41
CA CYS A 91 5.14 6.02 1.88
C CYS A 91 6.61 6.29 2.25
N THR A 92 6.93 7.49 2.76
CA THR A 92 8.29 7.81 3.24
C THR A 92 8.79 6.82 4.31
N THR A 93 7.90 6.35 5.19
CA THR A 93 8.27 5.38 6.24
C THR A 93 8.70 4.04 5.65
N GLY A 94 8.02 3.57 4.60
CA GLY A 94 8.41 2.34 3.90
C GLY A 94 9.79 2.44 3.25
N ILE A 95 10.08 3.56 2.59
CA ILE A 95 11.41 3.84 2.02
C ILE A 95 12.48 3.85 3.12
N TRP A 96 12.19 4.49 4.26
CA TRP A 96 13.13 4.54 5.38
C TRP A 96 13.44 3.13 5.92
N LEU A 97 12.43 2.27 6.06
CA LEU A 97 12.62 0.87 6.47
C LEU A 97 13.51 0.12 5.48
N ILE A 98 13.21 0.21 4.17
CA ILE A 98 14.00 -0.42 3.10
C ILE A 98 15.47 0.00 3.16
N LEU A 99 15.74 1.31 3.22
CA LEU A 99 17.11 1.83 3.25
C LEU A 99 17.87 1.31 4.48
N LYS A 100 17.19 1.15 5.62
CA LYS A 100 17.80 0.63 6.86
C LYS A 100 18.01 -0.89 6.83
N MET A 101 17.10 -1.63 6.20
CA MET A 101 17.27 -3.08 5.99
C MET A 101 18.43 -3.37 5.04
N ILE A 102 18.59 -2.60 3.96
CA ILE A 102 19.74 -2.68 3.05
C ILE A 102 21.04 -2.38 3.80
N ASP A 103 21.09 -1.30 4.59
CA ASP A 103 22.28 -0.92 5.39
C ASP A 103 22.66 -2.02 6.41
N ALA A 104 21.66 -2.74 6.93
CA ALA A 104 21.85 -3.89 7.82
C ALA A 104 22.19 -5.21 7.09
N GLY A 105 22.17 -5.23 5.76
CA GLY A 105 22.47 -6.41 4.96
C GLY A 105 21.39 -7.49 4.99
N VAL A 106 20.13 -7.12 5.23
CA VAL A 106 19.01 -8.07 5.15
C VAL A 106 18.87 -8.56 3.71
N GLU A 107 18.88 -9.88 3.51
CA GLU A 107 18.73 -10.49 2.18
C GLU A 107 17.34 -10.19 1.61
N GLY A 108 17.28 -9.76 0.35
CA GLY A 108 16.03 -9.34 -0.28
C GLY A 108 16.25 -8.72 -1.66
N THR A 109 15.22 -8.79 -2.50
CA THR A 109 15.02 -7.82 -3.57
C THR A 109 14.31 -6.62 -2.96
N TYR A 110 14.79 -5.42 -3.23
CA TYR A 110 14.19 -4.17 -2.77
C TYR A 110 13.74 -3.38 -3.97
N VAL A 111 12.47 -2.96 -3.96
CA VAL A 111 11.93 -2.11 -5.02
C VAL A 111 11.27 -0.87 -4.41
N VAL A 112 11.65 0.31 -4.89
CA VAL A 112 10.93 1.55 -4.61
C VAL A 112 10.24 2.01 -5.90
N HIS A 113 8.93 1.87 -5.93
CA HIS A 113 8.08 2.11 -7.09
C HIS A 113 7.83 3.59 -7.36
N ALA A 114 7.59 3.90 -8.63
CA ALA A 114 7.09 5.19 -9.08
C ALA A 114 5.58 5.17 -9.27
N ALA A 115 4.94 6.33 -9.10
CA ALA A 115 3.57 6.58 -9.52
C ALA A 115 2.53 5.60 -8.91
N GLU A 116 2.67 5.27 -7.63
CA GLU A 116 1.69 4.47 -6.89
C GLU A 116 0.38 5.25 -6.73
N GLU A 117 0.48 6.51 -6.33
CA GLU A 117 -0.63 7.38 -5.92
C GLU A 117 -1.51 7.82 -7.12
N ILE A 118 -1.06 7.48 -8.32
CA ILE A 118 -1.79 7.68 -9.59
C ILE A 118 -2.12 6.36 -10.29
N GLY A 119 -2.18 5.26 -9.52
CA GLY A 119 -2.65 3.95 -9.96
C GLY A 119 -1.52 2.97 -10.28
N CYS A 120 -0.53 2.84 -9.39
CA CYS A 120 0.49 1.77 -9.42
C CYS A 120 1.22 1.61 -10.76
N GLN A 121 1.50 2.71 -11.46
CA GLN A 121 2.01 2.63 -12.84
C GLN A 121 3.40 1.98 -12.91
N GLY A 122 4.26 2.26 -11.93
CA GLY A 122 5.61 1.72 -11.87
C GLY A 122 5.64 0.21 -11.65
N SER A 123 4.86 -0.30 -10.69
CA SER A 123 4.75 -1.74 -10.40
C SER A 123 4.06 -2.50 -11.54
N LYS A 124 2.99 -1.95 -12.12
CA LYS A 124 2.32 -2.53 -13.29
C LYS A 124 3.27 -2.74 -14.47
N ALA A 125 4.06 -1.71 -14.79
CA ALA A 125 5.02 -1.78 -15.88
C ALA A 125 6.16 -2.76 -15.57
N LEU A 126 6.67 -2.77 -14.33
CA LEU A 126 7.70 -3.71 -13.89
C LEU A 126 7.24 -5.17 -13.99
N VAL A 127 6.02 -5.48 -13.53
CA VAL A 127 5.48 -6.85 -13.61
C VAL A 127 5.26 -7.26 -15.06
N TYR A 128 4.78 -6.34 -15.91
CA TYR A 128 4.62 -6.57 -17.34
C TYR A 128 5.93 -6.97 -18.03
N ASP A 129 7.03 -6.29 -17.68
CA ASP A 129 8.37 -6.58 -18.21
C ASP A 129 8.93 -7.93 -17.73
N ASN A 130 8.32 -8.52 -16.71
CA ASN A 130 8.65 -9.81 -16.12
C ASN A 130 10.16 -10.01 -15.93
N PRO A 131 10.83 -9.16 -15.13
CA PRO A 131 12.25 -9.28 -14.91
C PRO A 131 12.58 -10.64 -14.28
N ALA A 132 13.71 -11.23 -14.69
CA ALA A 132 14.10 -12.60 -14.31
C ALA A 132 14.20 -12.87 -12.79
N TRP A 133 14.18 -11.83 -11.95
CA TRP A 133 14.14 -12.00 -10.51
C TRP A 133 12.77 -12.36 -9.95
N LEU A 134 11.69 -12.10 -10.69
CA LEU A 134 10.34 -12.56 -10.33
C LEU A 134 10.24 -14.08 -10.34
N ASP A 135 10.95 -14.76 -11.24
CA ASP A 135 10.93 -16.23 -11.37
C ASP A 135 11.31 -16.99 -10.08
N TYR A 136 12.01 -16.33 -9.15
CA TYR A 136 12.39 -16.91 -7.86
C TYR A 136 11.85 -16.15 -6.65
N THR A 137 10.98 -15.18 -6.87
CA THR A 137 10.34 -14.41 -5.79
C THR A 137 9.11 -15.17 -5.29
N ASP A 138 9.09 -15.48 -4.01
CA ASP A 138 7.94 -16.14 -3.38
C ASP A 138 6.97 -15.15 -2.74
N ALA A 139 7.49 -14.01 -2.25
CA ALA A 139 6.70 -13.04 -1.52
C ALA A 139 7.10 -11.60 -1.84
N VAL A 140 6.10 -10.74 -1.99
CA VAL A 140 6.21 -9.28 -2.10
C VAL A 140 5.56 -8.67 -0.86
N ILE A 141 6.35 -7.89 -0.11
CA ILE A 141 5.96 -7.31 1.18
C ILE A 141 6.09 -5.78 1.06
N SER A 142 4.95 -5.11 0.86
CA SER A 142 4.87 -3.65 0.87
C SER A 142 4.87 -3.10 2.29
N PHE A 143 5.65 -2.03 2.50
CA PHE A 143 5.70 -1.26 3.75
C PHE A 143 4.82 -0.02 3.66
N ASP A 144 3.53 -0.24 3.44
CA ASP A 144 2.63 0.79 2.93
C ASP A 144 1.20 0.71 3.51
N ARG A 145 1.09 0.48 4.82
CA ARG A 145 -0.21 0.41 5.48
C ARG A 145 -0.21 1.20 6.77
N TYR A 146 -1.30 1.91 7.01
CA TYR A 146 -1.52 2.61 8.27
C TYR A 146 -1.63 1.63 9.45
N GLY A 147 -1.51 2.16 10.66
CA GLY A 147 -1.71 1.40 11.89
C GLY A 147 -0.53 0.52 12.25
N THR A 148 -0.76 -0.50 13.09
CA THR A 148 0.31 -1.26 13.77
C THR A 148 0.08 -2.77 13.81
N ARG A 149 -0.94 -3.25 13.10
CA ARG A 149 -1.49 -4.60 13.29
C ARG A 149 -1.70 -5.39 12.01
N SER A 150 -1.80 -4.74 10.87
CA SER A 150 -2.23 -5.40 9.64
C SER A 150 -1.06 -6.11 8.96
N VAL A 151 -1.29 -7.38 8.62
CA VAL A 151 -0.61 -8.08 7.53
C VAL A 151 -1.70 -8.43 6.53
N ILE A 152 -1.74 -7.70 5.43
CA ILE A 152 -2.87 -7.76 4.50
C ILE A 152 -2.87 -9.08 3.75
N THR A 153 -4.03 -9.75 3.74
CA THR A 153 -4.28 -11.03 3.08
C THR A 153 -5.19 -10.90 1.87
N HIS A 154 -5.99 -9.83 1.84
CA HIS A 154 -6.85 -9.50 0.71
C HIS A 154 -6.73 -8.02 0.39
N GLN A 155 -6.64 -7.72 -0.90
CA GLN A 155 -6.61 -6.36 -1.42
C GLN A 155 -7.74 -6.23 -2.43
N MET A 156 -8.61 -5.24 -2.24
CA MET A 156 -9.87 -5.10 -3.00
C MET A 156 -10.73 -6.37 -2.95
N GLY A 157 -10.71 -7.05 -1.80
CA GLY A 157 -11.40 -8.32 -1.54
C GLY A 157 -10.80 -9.54 -2.24
N MET A 158 -9.78 -9.39 -3.07
CA MET A 158 -9.07 -10.48 -3.73
C MET A 158 -7.97 -11.02 -2.83
N ARG A 159 -7.85 -12.34 -2.71
CA ARG A 159 -6.77 -12.96 -1.92
C ARG A 159 -5.42 -12.73 -2.59
N THR A 160 -4.56 -11.99 -1.92
CA THR A 160 -3.18 -11.71 -2.35
C THR A 160 -2.15 -12.38 -1.46
N ALA A 161 -2.49 -12.68 -0.20
CA ALA A 161 -1.67 -13.50 0.70
C ALA A 161 -2.51 -14.47 1.53
N SER A 162 -1.87 -15.52 2.01
CA SER A 162 -2.48 -16.53 2.87
C SER A 162 -2.46 -16.11 4.34
N ASN A 163 -3.44 -16.59 5.11
CA ASN A 163 -3.41 -16.42 6.57
C ASN A 163 -2.20 -17.13 7.21
N LYS A 164 -1.69 -18.19 6.56
CA LYS A 164 -0.48 -18.90 7.00
C LYS A 164 0.75 -18.02 6.84
N PHE A 165 0.88 -17.32 5.71
CA PHE A 165 1.92 -16.31 5.51
C PHE A 165 1.85 -15.24 6.60
N ALA A 166 0.68 -14.63 6.81
CA ALA A 166 0.51 -13.58 7.82
C ALA A 166 0.92 -14.02 9.23
N GLN A 167 0.51 -15.22 9.65
CA GLN A 167 0.90 -15.79 10.94
C GLN A 167 2.41 -16.07 11.03
N SER A 168 3.00 -16.59 9.95
CA SER A 168 4.43 -16.86 9.89
C SER A 168 5.28 -15.59 9.88
N PHE A 169 4.79 -14.51 9.23
CA PHE A 169 5.41 -13.19 9.21
C PHE A 169 5.48 -12.58 10.61
N ALA A 170 4.35 -12.56 11.33
CA ALA A 170 4.29 -12.13 12.73
C ALA A 170 5.26 -12.93 13.63
N THR A 171 5.38 -14.24 13.36
CA THR A 171 6.30 -15.13 14.08
C THR A 171 7.77 -14.84 13.74
N ALA A 172 8.09 -14.62 12.46
CA ALA A 172 9.44 -14.30 12.01
C ALA A 172 9.95 -13.01 12.64
N LEU A 173 9.09 -11.99 12.73
CA LEU A 173 9.40 -10.68 13.33
C LEU A 173 9.30 -10.67 14.86
N SER A 174 8.81 -11.74 15.50
CA SER A 174 8.47 -11.75 16.93
C SER A 174 7.51 -10.61 17.32
N MET A 175 6.56 -10.30 16.44
CA MET A 175 5.56 -9.23 16.61
C MET A 175 4.15 -9.82 16.61
N PRO A 176 3.68 -10.40 17.73
CA PRO A 176 2.37 -11.09 17.80
C PRO A 176 1.16 -10.15 17.63
N GLN A 177 1.37 -8.84 17.65
CA GLN A 177 0.33 -7.86 17.35
C GLN A 177 -0.02 -7.78 15.86
N LEU A 178 0.89 -8.23 14.99
CA LEU A 178 0.65 -8.34 13.55
C LEU A 178 -0.26 -9.56 13.29
N VAL A 179 -1.36 -9.32 12.61
CA VAL A 179 -2.42 -10.31 12.35
C VAL A 179 -2.91 -10.19 10.92
N ALA A 180 -3.47 -11.29 10.40
CA ALA A 180 -4.13 -11.28 9.10
C ALA A 180 -5.25 -10.23 9.07
N ASP A 181 -5.27 -9.42 8.01
CA ASP A 181 -6.26 -8.38 7.75
C ASP A 181 -6.77 -8.54 6.30
N ASP A 182 -8.08 -8.60 6.10
CA ASP A 182 -8.73 -8.77 4.79
C ASP A 182 -9.30 -7.47 4.23
N GLY A 183 -9.10 -6.33 4.91
CA GLY A 183 -9.52 -5.00 4.51
C GLY A 183 -8.43 -4.19 3.77
N GLY A 184 -7.66 -4.85 2.90
CA GLY A 184 -6.63 -4.18 2.09
C GLY A 184 -7.20 -3.38 0.93
N SER A 185 -6.59 -2.22 0.68
CA SER A 185 -6.82 -1.43 -0.53
C SER A 185 -5.91 -1.93 -1.66
N TYR A 186 -6.16 -1.45 -2.88
CA TYR A 186 -5.25 -1.64 -4.00
C TYR A 186 -3.95 -0.88 -3.74
N THR A 187 -2.80 -1.56 -3.89
CA THR A 187 -1.44 -0.99 -3.78
C THR A 187 -0.50 -1.70 -4.75
N ASP A 188 0.76 -1.27 -4.85
CA ASP A 188 1.75 -1.90 -5.74
C ASP A 188 1.84 -3.43 -5.59
N SER A 189 1.66 -3.98 -4.39
CA SER A 189 1.73 -5.43 -4.16
C SER A 189 0.62 -6.20 -4.88
N ASN A 190 -0.52 -5.56 -5.23
CA ASN A 190 -1.59 -6.17 -6.02
C ASN A 190 -1.10 -6.60 -7.40
N GLU A 191 -0.26 -5.79 -8.05
CA GLU A 191 0.21 -6.04 -9.42
C GLU A 191 0.97 -7.37 -9.53
N TYR A 192 1.61 -7.79 -8.45
CA TYR A 192 2.37 -9.05 -8.38
C TYR A 192 1.49 -10.28 -8.11
N ALA A 193 0.26 -10.11 -7.64
CA ALA A 193 -0.53 -11.20 -7.07
C ALA A 193 -0.92 -12.31 -8.08
N HIS A 194 -0.76 -12.07 -9.38
CA HIS A 194 -0.98 -13.12 -10.39
C HIS A 194 0.26 -13.96 -10.68
N VAL A 195 1.44 -13.52 -10.25
CA VAL A 195 2.73 -14.16 -10.57
C VAL A 195 3.55 -14.53 -9.33
N VAL A 196 3.34 -13.85 -8.20
CA VAL A 196 3.99 -14.14 -6.92
C VAL A 196 2.99 -14.74 -5.93
N PRO A 197 3.33 -15.86 -5.27
CA PRO A 197 2.46 -16.53 -4.29
C PRO A 197 1.96 -15.60 -3.18
N GLU A 198 2.82 -14.88 -2.48
CA GLU A 198 2.41 -14.11 -1.28
C GLU A 198 2.63 -12.61 -1.50
N CYS A 199 1.56 -11.86 -1.70
CA CYS A 199 1.61 -10.41 -1.90
C CYS A 199 0.84 -9.72 -0.78
N THR A 200 1.57 -8.98 0.07
CA THR A 200 1.01 -8.34 1.25
C THR A 200 1.44 -6.90 1.35
N ASN A 201 0.69 -6.16 2.16
CA ASN A 201 1.03 -4.85 2.63
C ASN A 201 0.94 -4.85 4.16
N ILE A 202 1.92 -4.26 4.85
CA ILE A 202 2.05 -4.34 6.31
C ILE A 202 2.02 -2.98 6.99
N SER A 203 1.37 -2.94 8.16
CA SER A 203 1.27 -1.74 8.98
C SER A 203 2.66 -1.16 9.35
N VAL A 204 2.88 0.13 9.11
CA VAL A 204 4.16 0.83 9.40
C VAL A 204 4.07 1.98 10.42
N GLY A 205 2.90 2.19 11.02
CA GLY A 205 2.71 3.12 12.14
C GLY A 205 2.33 4.56 11.77
N TYR A 206 2.00 4.84 10.51
CA TYR A 206 1.32 6.09 10.17
C TYR A 206 -0.20 5.97 10.38
N TYR A 207 -0.86 7.12 10.51
CA TYR A 207 -2.31 7.22 10.72
C TYR A 207 -2.87 8.45 10.01
N ASN A 208 -4.16 8.41 9.64
CA ASN A 208 -4.86 9.51 8.94
C ASN A 208 -4.12 9.93 7.66
N GLN A 209 -3.61 8.95 6.91
CA GLN A 209 -2.91 9.15 5.65
C GLN A 209 -3.75 9.97 4.68
N HIS A 210 -3.05 10.69 3.80
CA HIS A 210 -3.64 11.57 2.78
C HIS A 210 -4.42 12.77 3.33
N THR A 211 -4.24 13.08 4.62
CA THR A 211 -4.88 14.24 5.25
C THR A 211 -3.89 15.12 5.98
N VAL A 212 -4.27 16.37 6.24
CA VAL A 212 -3.49 17.30 7.07
C VAL A 212 -3.31 16.84 8.52
N LYS A 213 -4.02 15.78 8.94
CA LYS A 213 -3.91 15.16 10.27
C LYS A 213 -3.02 13.91 10.25
N GLU A 214 -2.34 13.64 9.15
CA GLU A 214 -1.45 12.51 9.03
C GLU A 214 -0.33 12.60 10.08
N THR A 215 -0.08 11.49 10.76
CA THR A 215 0.98 11.37 11.76
C THR A 215 1.75 10.08 11.61
N GLN A 216 3.02 10.09 12.01
CA GLN A 216 3.86 8.89 12.09
C GLN A 216 4.27 8.62 13.53
N ASP A 217 4.00 7.42 14.04
CA ASP A 217 4.54 6.93 15.32
C ASP A 217 5.98 6.43 15.10
N MET A 218 6.95 7.17 15.62
CA MET A 218 8.36 6.79 15.51
C MET A 218 8.70 5.58 16.39
N SER A 219 8.05 5.44 17.55
CA SER A 219 8.34 4.33 18.46
C SER A 219 7.96 3.00 17.83
N TYR A 220 6.83 2.97 17.11
CA TYR A 220 6.45 1.80 16.34
C TYR A 220 7.36 1.57 15.12
N ALA A 221 7.71 2.62 14.37
CA ALA A 221 8.60 2.49 13.21
C ALA A 221 9.98 1.93 13.60
N GLU A 222 10.55 2.39 14.71
CA GLU A 222 11.82 1.88 15.26
C GLU A 222 11.71 0.44 15.77
N LEU A 223 10.58 0.09 16.40
CA LEU A 223 10.28 -1.29 16.81
C LEU A 223 10.19 -2.21 15.58
N LEU A 224 9.42 -1.83 14.57
CA LEU A 224 9.25 -2.58 13.33
C LEU A 224 10.60 -2.77 12.63
N LEU A 225 11.39 -1.70 12.49
CA LEU A 225 12.73 -1.78 11.91
C LEU A 225 13.62 -2.79 12.65
N SER A 226 13.65 -2.69 13.98
CA SER A 226 14.45 -3.59 14.82
C SER A 226 14.05 -5.05 14.62
N SER A 227 12.75 -5.31 14.50
CA SER A 227 12.20 -6.64 14.22
C SER A 227 12.52 -7.12 12.81
N LEU A 228 12.43 -6.27 11.78
CA LEU A 228 12.76 -6.62 10.39
C LEU A 228 14.23 -7.01 10.23
N ILE A 229 15.14 -6.31 10.89
CA ILE A 229 16.58 -6.62 10.87
C ILE A 229 16.88 -7.94 11.59
N GLN A 230 16.18 -8.23 12.69
CA GLN A 230 16.39 -9.43 13.50
C GLN A 230 15.54 -10.63 13.08
N ALA A 231 14.67 -10.45 12.08
CA ALA A 231 13.69 -11.45 11.70
C ALA A 231 14.35 -12.74 11.21
N ASP A 232 13.76 -13.86 11.62
CA ASP A 232 14.12 -15.17 11.10
C ASP A 232 13.29 -15.46 9.84
N TRP A 233 13.77 -14.94 8.71
CA TRP A 233 13.10 -15.06 7.41
C TRP A 233 12.94 -16.51 6.92
N THR A 234 13.65 -17.48 7.51
CA THR A 234 13.49 -18.90 7.19
C THR A 234 12.16 -19.48 7.68
N LYS A 235 11.45 -18.76 8.56
CA LYS A 235 10.14 -19.17 9.09
C LYS A 235 8.96 -18.79 8.20
N ILE A 236 9.19 -17.98 7.17
CA ILE A 236 8.11 -17.53 6.27
C ILE A 236 7.48 -18.73 5.57
N VAL A 237 6.15 -18.79 5.60
CA VAL A 237 5.35 -19.85 4.96
C VAL A 237 4.75 -19.30 3.67
N ILE A 238 4.98 -20.01 2.59
CA ILE A 238 4.39 -19.76 1.27
C ILE A 238 3.31 -20.81 1.04
N ASP A 239 2.05 -20.39 0.90
CA ASP A 239 0.90 -21.29 0.88
C ASP A 239 -0.12 -20.97 -0.21
N ARG A 240 -0.25 -19.70 -0.61
CA ARG A 240 -1.21 -19.30 -1.65
C ARG A 240 -0.73 -19.77 -3.03
N ASP A 241 -1.64 -20.32 -3.82
CA ASP A 241 -1.45 -20.53 -5.25
C ASP A 241 -1.86 -19.26 -6.02
N PRO A 242 -0.95 -18.54 -6.69
CA PRO A 242 -1.27 -17.29 -7.38
C PRO A 242 -2.18 -17.48 -8.61
N THR A 243 -2.35 -18.72 -9.09
CA THR A 243 -3.24 -19.05 -10.21
C THR A 243 -4.70 -19.22 -9.80
N VAL A 244 -4.97 -19.33 -8.49
CA VAL A 244 -6.32 -19.50 -7.94
C VAL A 244 -6.86 -18.15 -7.49
N GLN A 245 -7.98 -17.75 -8.09
CA GLN A 245 -8.66 -16.51 -7.75
C GLN A 245 -9.66 -16.74 -6.61
N GLU A 246 -9.45 -16.09 -5.46
CA GLU A 246 -10.37 -16.11 -4.32
C GLU A 246 -10.80 -14.69 -3.98
N CYS A 247 -12.11 -14.47 -3.82
CA CYS A 247 -12.67 -13.16 -3.47
C CYS A 247 -13.60 -13.30 -2.24
N ILE A 248 -13.48 -12.42 -1.24
CA ILE A 248 -14.31 -12.47 -0.03
C ILE A 248 -15.71 -11.87 -0.23
N TYR A 249 -15.93 -11.13 -1.32
CA TYR A 249 -17.25 -10.63 -1.70
C TYR A 249 -18.14 -11.71 -2.36
N THR A 250 -17.69 -12.98 -2.34
CA THR A 250 -18.32 -14.15 -2.97
C THR A 250 -19.71 -14.54 -2.49
N ARG A 251 -20.33 -13.84 -1.52
CA ARG A 251 -21.78 -13.99 -1.33
C ARG A 251 -22.60 -13.52 -2.54
N TYR A 252 -21.97 -12.80 -3.48
CA TYR A 252 -22.55 -12.45 -4.79
C TYR A 252 -21.89 -13.15 -5.99
N ALA A 253 -20.77 -13.87 -5.79
CA ALA A 253 -19.98 -14.40 -6.92
C ALA A 253 -19.99 -15.93 -7.04
N LEU A 254 -20.67 -16.65 -6.14
CA LEU A 254 -20.85 -18.10 -6.25
C LEU A 254 -22.33 -18.47 -6.34
N ASN A 255 -23.00 -17.96 -7.38
CA ASN A 255 -23.94 -18.78 -8.11
C ASN A 255 -23.46 -18.79 -9.56
N ASP A 256 -23.08 -19.99 -9.98
CA ASP A 256 -22.51 -20.37 -11.27
C ASP A 256 -23.58 -20.30 -12.38
N ASP A 257 -24.26 -19.17 -12.50
CA ASP A 257 -25.17 -18.80 -13.59
C ASP A 257 -25.43 -17.28 -13.52
N TYR A 258 -24.89 -16.55 -14.50
CA TYR A 258 -25.23 -15.15 -14.82
C TYR A 258 -24.83 -14.06 -13.81
N TYR A 259 -23.61 -13.52 -13.94
CA TYR A 259 -23.40 -12.08 -13.77
C TYR A 259 -22.95 -11.44 -15.08
N TYR A 260 -23.79 -11.58 -16.10
CA TYR A 260 -23.86 -10.53 -17.11
C TYR A 260 -24.44 -9.31 -16.41
N SER A 261 -23.69 -8.21 -16.36
CA SER A 261 -24.37 -6.92 -16.44
C SER A 261 -25.37 -7.04 -17.58
N SER A 262 -26.66 -6.90 -17.29
CA SER A 262 -27.70 -6.87 -18.32
C SER A 262 -27.52 -5.66 -19.25
N ASN A 263 -26.65 -4.72 -18.86
CA ASN A 263 -26.17 -3.65 -19.69
C ASN A 263 -24.95 -4.10 -20.51
N PRO A 264 -25.09 -4.29 -21.85
CA PRO A 264 -23.99 -4.68 -22.73
C PRO A 264 -22.86 -3.63 -22.82
N ASP A 265 -23.07 -2.43 -22.29
CA ASP A 265 -22.07 -1.35 -22.26
C ASP A 265 -21.24 -1.32 -20.96
N ALA A 266 -21.59 -2.12 -19.94
CA ALA A 266 -20.78 -2.24 -18.73
C ALA A 266 -19.63 -3.22 -18.99
N THR A 267 -18.55 -2.68 -19.54
CA THR A 267 -17.33 -3.44 -19.81
C THR A 267 -16.65 -3.89 -18.51
N GLU A 268 -15.86 -4.95 -18.59
CA GLU A 268 -14.96 -5.36 -17.50
C GLU A 268 -14.07 -4.19 -17.04
N GLU A 269 -13.65 -3.33 -17.97
CA GLU A 269 -12.91 -2.10 -17.68
C GLU A 269 -13.71 -1.12 -16.82
N LEU A 270 -15.02 -0.98 -17.03
CA LEU A 270 -15.87 -0.09 -16.23
C LEU A 270 -16.10 -0.67 -14.82
N VAL A 271 -16.24 -1.98 -14.71
CA VAL A 271 -16.35 -2.66 -13.41
C VAL A 271 -15.05 -2.48 -12.62
N ASN A 272 -13.90 -2.72 -13.24
CA ASN A 272 -12.60 -2.52 -12.62
C ASN A 272 -12.38 -1.05 -12.26
N LEU A 273 -12.79 -0.09 -13.10
CA LEU A 273 -12.73 1.34 -12.77
C LEU A 273 -13.50 1.68 -11.49
N VAL A 274 -14.68 1.08 -11.30
CA VAL A 274 -15.50 1.28 -10.08
C VAL A 274 -14.84 0.62 -8.88
N LEU A 275 -14.23 -0.55 -9.06
CA LEU A 275 -13.52 -1.25 -8.00
C LEU A 275 -12.24 -0.51 -7.60
N ASP A 276 -11.43 -0.07 -8.56
CA ASP A 276 -10.10 0.52 -8.33
C ASP A 276 -10.17 1.96 -7.78
N TYR A 277 -11.24 2.70 -8.10
CA TYR A 277 -11.40 4.11 -7.71
C TYR A 277 -12.76 4.41 -7.04
N PRO A 278 -13.15 3.67 -5.99
CA PRO A 278 -14.51 3.74 -5.44
C PRO A 278 -14.83 5.13 -4.89
N ASP A 279 -13.87 5.80 -4.26
CA ASP A 279 -14.04 7.14 -3.70
C ASP A 279 -14.21 8.20 -4.80
N ARG A 280 -13.44 8.11 -5.90
CA ARG A 280 -13.56 9.07 -7.02
C ARG A 280 -14.87 8.87 -7.78
N ILE A 281 -15.32 7.64 -7.91
CA ILE A 281 -16.64 7.34 -8.49
C ILE A 281 -17.74 7.82 -7.55
N ALA A 282 -17.61 7.65 -6.24
CA ALA A 282 -18.56 8.20 -5.26
C ALA A 282 -18.61 9.74 -5.31
N ASP A 283 -17.46 10.42 -5.41
CA ASP A 283 -17.38 11.88 -5.57
C ASP A 283 -17.99 12.36 -6.89
N MET A 284 -17.77 11.62 -7.98
CA MET A 284 -18.39 11.89 -9.28
C MET A 284 -19.91 11.75 -9.19
N LEU A 285 -20.41 10.67 -8.58
CA LEU A 285 -21.84 10.44 -8.36
C LEU A 285 -22.45 11.58 -7.53
N ALA A 286 -21.82 11.95 -6.41
CA ALA A 286 -22.25 13.07 -5.58
C ALA A 286 -22.27 14.41 -6.36
N THR A 287 -21.26 14.64 -7.22
CA THR A 287 -21.19 15.83 -8.08
C THR A 287 -22.33 15.86 -9.10
N TYR A 288 -22.75 14.69 -9.59
CA TYR A 288 -23.91 14.53 -10.47
C TYR A 288 -25.24 14.52 -9.72
N GLY A 289 -25.21 14.74 -8.40
CA GLY A 289 -26.39 14.88 -7.55
C GLY A 289 -26.93 13.56 -7.03
N TYR A 290 -26.22 12.45 -7.24
CA TYR A 290 -26.62 11.15 -6.71
C TYR A 290 -26.32 11.03 -5.23
N THR A 291 -27.35 10.69 -4.47
CA THR A 291 -27.26 10.23 -3.08
C THR A 291 -27.12 8.70 -3.01
N SER A 292 -26.66 8.17 -1.88
CA SER A 292 -26.60 6.72 -1.67
C SER A 292 -27.96 6.05 -1.85
N GLU A 293 -29.05 6.69 -1.41
CA GLU A 293 -30.42 6.19 -1.57
C GLU A 293 -30.83 6.12 -3.05
N GLU A 294 -30.47 7.12 -3.85
CA GLU A 294 -30.76 7.15 -5.28
C GLU A 294 -29.96 6.11 -6.05
N VAL A 295 -28.66 5.97 -5.77
CA VAL A 295 -27.82 4.93 -6.39
C VAL A 295 -28.34 3.54 -6.03
N MET A 296 -28.69 3.29 -4.77
CA MET A 296 -29.27 2.01 -4.35
C MET A 296 -30.58 1.72 -5.07
N LYS A 297 -31.43 2.73 -5.23
CA LYS A 297 -32.70 2.61 -5.97
C LYS A 297 -32.47 2.34 -7.46
N GLU A 298 -31.57 3.07 -8.10
CA GLU A 298 -31.29 2.92 -9.54
C GLU A 298 -30.61 1.60 -9.87
N CYS A 299 -29.68 1.16 -9.01
CA CYS A 299 -29.00 -0.13 -9.14
C CYS A 299 -29.80 -1.30 -8.58
N ASN A 300 -31.02 -1.06 -8.08
CA ASN A 300 -31.91 -2.08 -7.51
C ASN A 300 -31.26 -2.90 -6.36
N ILE A 301 -30.48 -2.21 -5.53
CA ILE A 301 -29.77 -2.75 -4.37
C ILE A 301 -30.70 -2.71 -3.16
N SER A 302 -30.95 -3.87 -2.53
CA SER A 302 -31.72 -3.94 -1.28
C SER A 302 -30.92 -3.33 -0.12
N PRO A 303 -31.53 -2.53 0.78
CA PRO A 303 -30.86 -1.93 1.93
C PRO A 303 -30.45 -2.90 3.06
N ASP A 304 -30.28 -4.20 2.78
CA ASP A 304 -30.00 -5.24 3.79
C ASP A 304 -28.52 -5.31 4.23
N TYR A 305 -27.93 -4.17 4.59
CA TYR A 305 -26.64 -4.12 5.29
C TYR A 305 -26.74 -3.30 6.58
N PHE A 306 -26.59 -4.00 7.70
CA PHE A 306 -26.17 -3.57 9.05
C PHE A 306 -26.33 -2.07 9.36
N VAL A 307 -27.43 -1.71 10.05
CA VAL A 307 -27.61 -0.40 10.68
C VAL A 307 -26.56 -0.23 11.78
N ASN A 308 -25.48 0.50 11.48
CA ASN A 308 -24.64 1.09 12.52
C ASN A 308 -25.30 2.42 12.93
N ASP A 309 -25.85 2.45 14.14
CA ASP A 309 -26.78 3.46 14.65
C ASP A 309 -26.10 4.81 15.02
N TYR A 310 -25.11 5.23 14.24
CA TYR A 310 -24.25 6.39 14.54
C TYR A 310 -24.68 7.72 13.89
N VAL A 311 -25.80 7.73 13.15
CA VAL A 311 -26.31 8.94 12.46
C VAL A 311 -27.69 9.40 12.99
N GLY A 312 -28.37 8.59 13.82
CA GLY A 312 -29.67 8.89 14.40
C GLY A 312 -29.70 9.90 15.55
N SER A 313 -28.58 10.52 15.93
CA SER A 313 -28.48 11.41 17.09
C SER A 313 -28.07 12.86 16.78
N ARG A 314 -28.16 13.30 15.51
CA ARG A 314 -27.89 14.71 15.15
C ARG A 314 -29.06 15.52 14.61
N TYR A 315 -30.27 14.96 14.56
CA TYR A 315 -31.49 15.73 14.32
C TYR A 315 -32.64 15.21 15.19
N MET A 316 -32.53 15.50 16.49
CA MET A 316 -33.65 15.78 17.41
C MET A 316 -33.14 16.61 18.59
#